data_AF-A0A1T4VVL6-F1
#
_entry.id   AF-A0A1T4VVL6-F1
#
_cell.length_a   1.000
_cell.length_b   1.000
_cell.length_c   1.000
_cell.angle_alpha   90.00
_cell.angle_beta   90.00
_cell.angle_gamma   90.00
#
_symmetry.space_group_name_H-M   'P 1'
#
loop_
_entity.id
_entity.type
_entity.pdbx_description
1 polymer ?
#
loop_
_entity_poly.entity_id
_entity_poly.type
_entity_poly.pdbx_seq_one_letter_code
_entity_poly.pdbx_strand_id
1 'polypeptide(L)'
;MTVLNPAFAKTNKSICFYYNEVDSIRELLNFDRVVLDPSNVTDKQISELHNAGISVYSYISVGEYDESLPDSLKEAKIADNESWNSSVMDVSSLLYGVNIFLPVWMS
;
A
#
# COMPACT_ATOMS: atom_id res chain seq x y z
N MET A 1 -18.78 19.69 -45.61
CA MET A 1 -19.21 19.28 -44.27
C MET A 1 -18.05 18.55 -43.63
N THR A 2 -17.36 19.18 -42.68
CA THR A 2 -16.25 18.56 -41.94
C THR A 2 -16.82 17.96 -40.67
N VAL A 3 -16.70 16.65 -40.51
CA VAL A 3 -17.14 15.95 -39.29
C VAL A 3 -16.09 16.23 -38.22
N LEU A 4 -16.47 16.94 -37.17
CA LEU A 4 -15.63 17.11 -35.98
C LEU A 4 -15.72 15.81 -35.18
N ASN A 5 -14.64 15.03 -35.16
CA ASN A 5 -14.49 13.95 -34.19
C ASN A 5 -14.14 14.57 -32.83
N PRO A 6 -15.01 14.48 -31.81
CA PRO A 6 -14.64 14.93 -30.48
C PRO A 6 -13.52 14.03 -29.95
N ALA A 7 -12.36 14.63 -29.66
CA ALA A 7 -11.33 13.97 -28.88
C ALA A 7 -11.86 13.81 -27.43
N PHE A 8 -12.22 12.58 -27.06
CA PHE A 8 -12.47 12.27 -25.65
C PHE A 8 -11.12 12.21 -24.92
N ALA A 9 -10.92 13.09 -23.94
CA ALA A 9 -9.81 12.96 -23.01
C ALA A 9 -9.95 11.63 -22.26
N LYS A 10 -8.90 10.80 -22.28
CA LYS A 10 -8.84 9.60 -21.44
C LYS A 10 -8.87 10.06 -19.98
N THR A 11 -9.95 9.79 -19.28
CA THR A 11 -10.06 10.07 -17.84
C THR A 11 -9.16 9.09 -17.11
N ASN A 12 -7.91 9.50 -16.89
CA ASN A 12 -6.99 8.71 -16.08
C ASN A 12 -7.52 8.68 -14.66
N LYS A 13 -7.66 7.48 -14.09
CA LYS A 13 -8.08 7.31 -12.71
C LYS A 13 -7.07 7.96 -11.78
N SER A 14 -7.54 8.84 -10.90
CA SER A 14 -6.72 9.48 -9.86
C SER A 14 -6.23 8.43 -8.84
N ILE A 15 -5.17 8.78 -8.12
CA ILE A 15 -4.62 7.94 -7.05
C ILE A 15 -4.02 8.82 -5.95
N CYS A 16 -4.24 8.45 -4.69
CA CYS A 16 -3.62 9.06 -3.51
C CYS A 16 -2.73 8.05 -2.79
N PHE A 17 -1.62 8.52 -2.23
CA PHE A 17 -0.73 7.75 -1.35
C PHE A 17 -0.72 8.45 0.00
N TYR A 18 -1.08 7.72 1.06
CA TYR A 18 -1.15 8.28 2.40
C TYR A 18 -0.80 7.21 3.44
N TYR A 19 0.33 7.38 4.12
CA TYR A 19 0.90 6.36 5.01
C TYR A 19 0.81 6.71 6.50
N ASN A 20 0.27 7.88 6.85
CA ASN A 20 0.06 8.27 8.24
C ASN A 20 -1.30 7.79 8.75
N GLU A 21 -1.56 7.97 10.05
CA GLU A 21 -2.87 7.73 10.66
C GLU A 21 -3.99 8.46 9.91
N VAL A 22 -5.05 7.70 9.59
CA VAL A 22 -6.25 8.20 8.93
C VAL A 22 -7.28 8.58 9.99
N ASP A 23 -7.33 9.84 10.39
CA ASP A 23 -8.39 10.34 11.29
C ASP A 23 -9.76 10.40 10.59
N SER A 24 -9.75 10.75 9.30
CA SER A 24 -10.94 10.85 8.47
C SER A 24 -10.66 10.39 7.05
N ILE A 25 -11.64 9.72 6.43
CA ILE A 25 -11.57 9.30 5.03
C ILE A 25 -12.06 10.39 4.06
N ARG A 26 -12.54 11.54 4.55
CA ARG A 26 -13.23 12.55 3.73
C ARG A 26 -12.42 13.03 2.55
N GLU A 27 -11.13 13.25 2.76
CA GLU A 27 -10.20 13.72 1.75
C GLU A 27 -9.92 12.62 0.71
N LEU A 28 -9.83 11.36 1.18
CA LEU A 28 -9.62 10.17 0.37
C LEU A 28 -10.79 9.91 -0.60
N LEU A 29 -12.01 10.36 -0.25
CA LEU A 29 -13.20 10.22 -1.10
C LEU A 29 -13.11 10.94 -2.45
N ASN A 30 -12.14 11.84 -2.64
CA ASN A 30 -11.95 12.57 -3.90
C ASN A 30 -11.13 11.79 -4.95
N PHE A 31 -10.68 10.58 -4.63
CA PHE A 31 -9.81 9.79 -5.48
C PHE A 31 -10.46 8.48 -5.94
N ASP A 32 -10.11 8.02 -7.13
CA ASP A 32 -10.56 6.72 -7.64
C ASP A 32 -9.87 5.55 -6.90
N ARG A 33 -8.66 5.79 -6.40
CA ARG A 33 -7.78 4.79 -5.79
C ARG A 33 -6.98 5.41 -4.66
N VAL A 34 -6.72 4.63 -3.62
CA VAL A 34 -5.88 5.04 -2.49
C VAL A 34 -4.92 3.93 -2.10
N VAL A 35 -3.69 4.30 -1.75
CA VAL A 35 -2.69 3.41 -1.18
C VAL A 35 -2.44 3.83 0.25
N LEU A 36 -2.72 2.95 1.20
CA LEU A 36 -2.68 3.21 2.63
C LEU A 36 -1.70 2.27 3.32
N ASP A 37 -1.15 2.72 4.45
CA ASP A 37 -0.51 1.81 5.41
C ASP A 37 -1.60 1.04 6.16
N PRO A 38 -1.61 -0.30 6.14
CA PRO A 38 -2.65 -1.12 6.76
C PRO A 38 -2.69 -0.97 8.30
N SER A 39 -1.60 -0.57 8.94
CA SER A 39 -1.55 -0.34 10.39
C SER A 39 -2.21 0.98 10.81
N ASN A 40 -2.45 1.88 9.86
CA ASN A 40 -2.90 3.26 10.10
C ASN A 40 -4.34 3.52 9.62
N VAL A 41 -5.08 2.46 9.28
CA VAL A 41 -6.48 2.52 8.83
C VAL A 41 -7.28 1.39 9.45
N THR A 42 -8.55 1.65 9.77
CA THR A 42 -9.46 0.66 10.36
C THR A 42 -10.29 -0.08 9.30
N ASP A 43 -10.74 -1.30 9.59
CA ASP A 43 -11.63 -2.08 8.71
C ASP A 43 -12.91 -1.33 8.34
N LYS A 44 -13.43 -0.55 9.29
CA LYS A 44 -14.59 0.30 9.07
C LYS A 44 -14.31 1.34 7.98
N GLN A 45 -13.18 2.03 8.05
CA GLN A 45 -12.76 3.01 7.06
C GLN A 45 -12.49 2.38 5.69
N ILE A 46 -11.83 1.22 5.66
CA ILE A 46 -11.63 0.44 4.42
C ILE A 46 -12.99 0.09 3.80
N SER A 47 -13.93 -0.38 4.61
CA SER A 47 -15.29 -0.72 4.16
C SER A 47 -16.04 0.49 3.63
N GLU A 48 -15.95 1.64 4.31
CA GLU A 48 -16.55 2.89 3.86
C GLU A 48 -15.97 3.37 2.52
N LEU A 49 -14.64 3.27 2.33
CA LEU A 49 -13.98 3.58 1.06
C LEU A 49 -14.43 2.65 -0.07
N HIS A 50 -14.51 1.34 0.18
CA HIS A 50 -15.03 0.37 -0.79
C HIS A 50 -16.48 0.64 -1.15
N ASN A 51 -17.34 0.96 -0.17
CA ASN A 51 -18.75 1.30 -0.40
C ASN A 51 -18.91 2.59 -1.23
N ALA A 52 -17.93 3.50 -1.18
CA ALA A 52 -17.86 4.69 -2.03
C ALA A 52 -17.32 4.41 -3.45
N GLY A 53 -16.96 3.16 -3.77
CA GLY A 53 -16.44 2.76 -5.08
C GLY A 53 -14.93 2.99 -5.27
N ILE A 54 -14.20 3.26 -4.18
CA ILE A 54 -12.77 3.53 -4.20
C ILE A 54 -12.01 2.22 -4.13
N SER A 55 -10.97 2.06 -4.94
CA SER A 55 -10.07 0.90 -4.81
C SER A 55 -8.99 1.19 -3.77
N VAL A 56 -8.96 0.39 -2.70
CA VAL A 56 -7.97 0.51 -1.62
C VAL A 56 -6.84 -0.49 -1.86
N TYR A 57 -5.60 -0.02 -1.73
CA TYR A 57 -4.38 -0.83 -1.81
C TYR A 57 -3.57 -0.65 -0.53
N SER A 58 -2.86 -1.70 -0.12
CA SER A 58 -1.93 -1.66 1.00
C SER A 58 -0.52 -1.35 0.50
N TYR A 59 0.20 -0.47 1.21
CA TYR A 59 1.64 -0.34 1.05
C TYR A 59 2.34 -1.52 1.71
N ILE A 60 3.24 -2.16 0.96
CA ILE A 60 4.11 -3.23 1.46
C ILE A 60 5.51 -3.04 0.87
N SER A 61 6.52 -2.99 1.74
CA SER A 61 7.92 -3.03 1.31
C SER A 61 8.35 -4.49 1.18
N VAL A 62 8.54 -4.97 -0.05
CA VAL A 62 8.90 -6.39 -0.30
C VAL A 62 10.38 -6.66 -0.07
N GLY A 63 11.26 -5.66 -0.22
CA GLY A 63 12.71 -5.84 -0.14
C GLY A 63 13.33 -5.41 1.18
N GLU A 64 12.55 -4.80 2.06
CA GLU A 64 13.04 -4.27 3.32
C GLU A 64 12.17 -4.72 4.48
N TYR A 65 12.82 -4.92 5.61
CA TYR A 65 12.21 -5.23 6.90
C TYR A 65 12.14 -3.97 7.75
N ASP A 66 10.99 -3.79 8.39
CA ASP A 66 10.77 -2.83 9.47
C ASP A 66 10.15 -3.54 10.70
N GLU A 67 9.90 -2.77 11.76
CA GLU A 67 9.44 -3.30 13.04
C GLU A 67 8.00 -3.84 13.03
N SER A 68 7.24 -3.63 11.95
CA SER A 68 5.90 -4.22 11.78
C SER A 68 5.95 -5.72 11.48
N LEU A 69 7.11 -6.24 11.06
CA LEU A 69 7.30 -7.63 10.68
C LEU A 69 7.88 -8.48 11.83
N PRO A 70 7.58 -9.79 11.90
CA PRO A 70 8.09 -10.66 12.96
C PRO A 70 9.62 -10.68 13.05
N ASP A 71 10.16 -10.62 14.26
CA ASP A 71 11.61 -10.62 14.52
C ASP A 71 12.35 -11.81 13.90
N SER A 72 11.68 -12.96 13.76
CA SER A 72 12.25 -14.16 13.12
C SER A 72 12.69 -13.91 11.69
N LEU A 73 12.15 -12.90 11.00
CA LEU A 73 12.53 -12.56 9.64
C LEU A 73 13.88 -11.86 9.56
N LYS A 74 14.38 -11.25 10.64
CA LYS A 74 15.68 -10.55 10.69
C LYS A 74 16.86 -11.45 10.30
N GLU A 75 16.72 -12.77 10.43
CA GLU A 75 17.75 -13.74 10.02
C GLU A 75 18.05 -13.71 8.51
N ALA A 76 17.10 -13.25 7.68
CA ALA A 76 17.29 -13.11 6.24
C ALA A 76 17.86 -11.74 5.82
N LYS A 77 18.35 -10.94 6.77
CA LYS A 77 18.91 -9.61 6.50
C LYS A 77 20.25 -9.70 5.76
N ILE A 78 20.41 -8.86 4.74
CA ILE A 78 21.64 -8.70 3.96
C ILE A 78 22.41 -7.44 4.40
N ALA A 79 21.69 -6.35 4.66
CA ALA A 79 22.30 -5.05 4.98
C ALA A 79 21.36 -4.14 5.76
N ASP A 80 21.87 -3.01 6.26
CA ASP A 80 21.10 -1.92 6.84
C ASP A 80 20.93 -0.79 5.83
N ASN A 81 19.76 -0.15 5.84
CA ASN A 81 19.49 1.10 5.15
C ASN A 81 19.24 2.20 6.20
N GLU A 82 20.32 2.87 6.59
CA GLU A 82 20.30 3.94 7.60
C GLU A 82 19.45 5.15 7.18
N SER A 83 19.23 5.37 5.88
CA SER A 83 18.42 6.50 5.40
C SER A 83 16.92 6.33 5.67
N TRP A 84 16.47 5.09 5.86
CA TRP A 84 15.06 4.75 6.09
C TRP A 84 14.83 3.99 7.39
N ASN A 85 15.89 3.81 8.21
CA ASN A 85 15.87 3.02 9.44
C ASN A 85 15.28 1.61 9.21
N SER A 86 15.64 1.00 8.08
CA SER A 86 15.14 -0.30 7.63
C SER A 86 16.28 -1.29 7.40
N SER A 87 15.96 -2.58 7.32
CA SER A 87 16.92 -3.64 7.01
C SER A 87 16.66 -4.19 5.62
N VAL A 88 17.66 -4.24 4.74
CA VAL A 88 17.56 -4.84 3.41
C VAL A 88 17.56 -6.36 3.54
N MET A 89 16.60 -7.01 2.89
CA MET A 89 16.32 -8.43 3.09
C MET A 89 16.64 -9.27 1.86
N ASP A 90 17.05 -10.51 2.08
CA ASP A 90 17.19 -11.51 1.04
C ASP A 90 15.83 -12.01 0.59
N VAL A 91 15.30 -11.42 -0.47
CA VAL A 91 14.03 -11.83 -1.10
C VAL A 91 14.06 -13.23 -1.72
N SER A 92 15.25 -13.82 -1.92
CA SER A 92 15.40 -15.19 -2.39
C SER A 92 15.37 -16.22 -1.25
N SER A 93 15.49 -15.76 0.00
CA SER A 93 15.37 -16.62 1.18
C SER A 93 13.95 -17.14 1.31
N LEU A 94 13.81 -18.47 1.44
CA LEU A 94 12.52 -19.10 1.72
C LEU A 94 11.90 -18.61 3.03
N LEU A 95 12.73 -18.24 4.01
CA LEU A 95 12.26 -17.67 5.27
C LEU A 95 11.54 -16.34 5.05
N TYR A 96 12.08 -15.47 4.21
CA TYR A 96 11.53 -14.13 4.03
C TYR A 96 10.44 -14.10 2.95
N GLY A 97 10.70 -14.69 1.79
CA GLY A 97 9.80 -14.66 0.64
C GLY A 97 8.43 -15.31 0.88
N VAL A 98 8.34 -16.30 1.77
CA VAL A 98 7.05 -16.95 2.13
C VAL A 98 6.30 -16.17 3.21
N ASN A 99 7.02 -15.56 4.16
CA ASN A 99 6.41 -15.01 5.37
C ASN A 99 6.01 -13.53 5.26
N ILE A 100 6.55 -12.78 4.30
CA ILE A 100 6.24 -11.35 4.14
C ILE A 100 4.78 -11.07 3.78
N PHE A 101 4.07 -12.04 3.23
CA PHE A 101 2.65 -11.89 2.85
C PHE A 101 1.68 -12.41 3.90
N LEU A 102 2.13 -13.09 4.96
CA LEU A 102 1.23 -13.72 5.93
C LEU A 102 0.54 -12.75 6.91
N PRO A 103 1.18 -11.69 7.43
CA PRO A 103 0.52 -10.80 8.40
C PRO A 103 -0.53 -9.87 7.78
N VAL A 104 -0.42 -9.58 6.47
CA VAL A 104 -1.28 -8.60 5.78
C VAL A 104 -2.72 -9.09 5.55
N TRP A 105 -2.98 -10.41 5.55
CA TRP A 105 -4.29 -10.98 5.21
C TRP A 105 -4.99 -11.68 6.39
N MET A 106 -4.40 -11.66 7.58
CA MET A 106 -4.94 -12.31 8.78
C MET A 106 -5.57 -11.35 9.78
N SER A 107 -5.62 -10.05 9.48
CA SER A 107 -6.24 -9.00 10.30
C SER A 107 -7.59 -8.61 9.74
#